data_AF-A0A316PPR6-F1
#
_entry.id   AF-A0A316PPR6-F1
#
_cell.length_a   1.000
_cell.length_b   1.000
_cell.length_c   1.000
_cell.angle_alpha   90.00
_cell.angle_beta   90.00
_cell.angle_gamma   90.00
#
_symmetry.space_group_name_H-M   'P 1'
#
loop_
_entity.id
_entity.type
_entity.pdbx_description
1 polymer ?
#
loop_
_entity_poly.entity_id
_entity_poly.type
_entity_poly.pdbx_seq_one_letter_code
_entity_poly.pdbx_strand_id
1 'polypeptide(L)'
;MEHQTTPPLLIDLEQLRANLEQIWAVTQRTKSRILLDQTAFPAWPLYPMLGLYLSGTTAGTATLARQGLRYMDRDSHGVASGLSPEEFSALLPCCHNITFDSWDQWRQFGPEARAKGVSCALRVTDGRLCRPGIPLDALPEQLPNGINGLQLQLLDPSDPTHLAAALDQVEARLGGLLPGLFQFSVGGSFPLTDPAFDLAGLEEILRRFRARWGLLLYLEVGDAVGRSACAPLPHPPEFPFPFPEGYPPIYVKQGSGARPFSHF
;
A
#
# COMPACT_ATOMS: atom_id res chain seq x y z
N MET A 1 -18.65 -25.25 18.74
CA MET A 1 -18.61 -24.18 17.73
C MET A 1 -17.30 -24.33 17.00
N GLU A 2 -17.32 -24.85 15.77
CA GLU A 2 -16.11 -24.88 14.94
C GLU A 2 -15.70 -23.45 14.67
N HIS A 3 -14.55 -23.03 15.20
CA HIS A 3 -13.87 -21.85 14.67
C HIS A 3 -13.59 -22.15 13.19
N GLN A 4 -14.33 -21.49 12.29
CA GLN A 4 -14.03 -21.50 10.87
C GLN A 4 -12.65 -20.85 10.71
N THR A 5 -11.62 -21.69 10.73
CA THR A 5 -10.24 -21.28 10.59
C THR A 5 -9.99 -21.03 9.10
N THR A 6 -9.51 -19.84 8.76
CA THR A 6 -9.06 -19.55 7.40
C THR A 6 -8.04 -20.62 7.01
N PRO A 7 -8.18 -21.30 5.86
CA PRO A 7 -7.27 -22.36 5.48
C PRO A 7 -5.84 -21.82 5.36
N PRO A 8 -4.82 -22.64 5.65
CA PRO A 8 -3.43 -22.29 5.37
C PRO A 8 -3.21 -21.82 3.94
N LEU A 9 -2.18 -21.00 3.73
CA LEU A 9 -1.80 -20.55 2.39
C LEU A 9 -0.75 -21.49 1.80
N LEU A 10 -0.95 -21.92 0.55
CA LEU A 10 0.09 -22.53 -0.27
C LEU A 10 0.69 -21.47 -1.18
N ILE A 11 2.01 -21.31 -1.11
CA ILE A 11 2.78 -20.33 -1.85
C ILE A 11 3.73 -21.02 -2.83
N ASP A 12 3.62 -20.67 -4.10
CA ASP A 12 4.63 -20.94 -5.10
C ASP A 12 5.71 -19.85 -5.04
N LEU A 13 6.87 -20.16 -4.46
CA LEU A 13 7.93 -19.16 -4.28
C LEU A 13 8.56 -18.72 -5.61
N GLU A 14 8.56 -19.57 -6.63
CA GLU A 14 9.10 -19.22 -7.95
C GLU A 14 8.16 -18.24 -8.64
N GLN A 15 6.86 -18.55 -8.67
CA GLN A 15 5.87 -17.63 -9.23
C GLN A 15 5.76 -16.33 -8.43
N LEU A 16 5.85 -16.39 -7.10
CA LEU A 16 5.87 -15.19 -6.25
C LEU A 16 7.06 -14.29 -6.57
N ARG A 17 8.25 -14.88 -6.78
CA ARG A 17 9.43 -14.13 -7.20
C ARG A 17 9.23 -13.49 -8.57
N ALA A 18 8.68 -14.21 -9.54
CA ALA A 18 8.39 -13.66 -10.88
C ALA A 18 7.43 -12.46 -10.80
N ASN A 19 6.39 -12.56 -9.98
CA ASN A 19 5.47 -11.44 -9.72
C ASN A 19 6.20 -10.23 -9.14
N LEU A 20 7.07 -10.45 -8.15
CA LEU A 20 7.85 -9.39 -7.50
C LEU A 20 8.87 -8.75 -8.44
N GLU A 21 9.49 -9.51 -9.34
CA GLU A 21 10.39 -9.00 -10.37
C GLU A 21 9.64 -8.10 -11.37
N GLN A 22 8.43 -8.49 -11.78
CA GLN A 22 7.58 -7.66 -12.63
C GLN A 22 7.19 -6.34 -11.93
N ILE A 23 6.74 -6.41 -10.67
CA ILE A 23 6.41 -5.23 -9.87
C ILE A 23 7.64 -4.33 -9.69
N TRP A 24 8.79 -4.91 -9.37
CA TRP A 24 10.03 -4.16 -9.21
C TRP A 24 10.46 -3.48 -10.51
N ALA A 25 10.29 -4.13 -11.66
CA ALA A 25 10.63 -3.54 -12.95
C ALA A 25 9.83 -2.25 -13.24
N VAL A 26 8.58 -2.15 -12.75
CA VAL A 26 7.77 -0.91 -12.81
C VAL A 26 8.45 0.21 -12.02
N THR A 27 8.97 -0.08 -10.82
CA THR A 27 9.73 0.90 -10.02
C THR A 27 10.96 1.39 -10.78
N GLN A 28 11.64 0.52 -11.53
CA GLN A 28 12.84 0.88 -12.28
C GLN A 28 12.55 1.79 -13.46
N ARG A 29 11.43 1.56 -14.17
CA ARG A 29 11.01 2.33 -15.35
C ARG A 29 10.38 3.68 -14.99
N THR A 30 9.61 3.73 -13.90
CA THR A 30 8.86 4.94 -13.50
C THR A 30 9.58 5.77 -12.43
N LYS A 31 10.50 5.13 -11.68
CA LYS A 31 11.07 5.60 -10.40
C LYS A 31 10.01 5.96 -9.35
N SER A 32 8.84 5.37 -9.47
CA SER A 32 7.84 5.36 -8.40
C SER A 32 8.21 4.34 -7.34
N ARG A 33 7.63 4.50 -6.15
CA ARG A 33 7.73 3.56 -5.03
C ARG A 33 6.44 2.77 -4.92
N ILE A 34 6.54 1.49 -4.58
CA ILE A 34 5.39 0.59 -4.51
C ILE A 34 5.30 0.02 -3.09
N LEU A 35 4.15 0.23 -2.45
CA LEU A 35 3.84 -0.23 -1.11
C LEU A 35 2.92 -1.46 -1.19
N LEU A 36 3.07 -2.35 -0.21
CA LEU A 36 2.14 -3.47 -0.03
C LEU A 36 0.94 -3.05 0.80
N ASP A 37 -0.27 -3.25 0.28
CA ASP A 37 -1.47 -3.38 1.11
C ASP A 37 -1.47 -4.76 1.78
N GLN A 38 -1.18 -4.74 3.09
CA GLN A 38 -1.02 -5.95 3.89
C GLN A 38 -2.32 -6.74 4.06
N THR A 39 -3.48 -6.11 3.85
CA THR A 39 -4.78 -6.78 3.98
C THR A 39 -5.03 -7.78 2.85
N ALA A 40 -4.49 -7.50 1.67
CA ALA A 40 -4.60 -8.35 0.48
C ALA A 40 -3.56 -9.48 0.45
N PHE A 41 -2.41 -9.31 1.12
CA PHE A 41 -1.38 -10.35 1.21
C PHE A 41 -0.85 -10.52 2.65
N PRO A 42 -1.63 -11.11 3.58
CA PRO A 42 -1.30 -11.21 5.00
C PRO A 42 -0.27 -12.31 5.34
N ALA A 43 0.70 -12.55 4.45
CA ALA A 43 1.75 -13.55 4.58
C ALA A 43 3.06 -12.94 5.10
N TRP A 44 2.99 -12.26 6.26
CA TRP A 44 4.11 -11.50 6.81
C TRP A 44 5.43 -12.26 7.07
N PRO A 45 5.47 -13.59 7.28
CA PRO A 45 6.74 -14.33 7.29
C PRO A 45 7.53 -14.24 5.98
N LEU A 46 6.88 -13.88 4.86
CA LEU A 46 7.52 -13.66 3.56
C LEU A 46 7.93 -12.19 3.35
N TYR A 47 7.56 -11.26 4.22
CA TYR A 47 7.87 -9.84 4.05
C TYR A 47 9.36 -9.51 3.95
N PRO A 48 10.29 -10.22 4.64
CA PRO A 48 11.72 -10.01 4.40
C PRO A 48 12.12 -10.20 2.93
N MET A 49 11.51 -11.17 2.24
CA MET A 49 11.73 -11.38 0.80
C MET A 49 11.05 -10.28 -0.03
N LEU A 50 9.82 -9.90 0.31
CA LEU A 50 9.10 -8.84 -0.41
C LEU A 50 9.84 -7.49 -0.31
N GLY A 51 10.46 -7.19 0.83
CA GLY A 51 11.25 -5.97 1.06
C GLY A 51 12.50 -5.83 0.18
N LEU A 52 12.88 -6.87 -0.57
CA LEU A 52 13.91 -6.78 -1.62
C LEU A 52 13.38 -6.10 -2.90
N TYR A 53 12.07 -6.09 -3.10
CA TYR A 53 11.41 -5.63 -4.33
C TYR A 53 10.45 -4.45 -4.08
N LEU A 54 9.77 -4.43 -2.92
CA LEU A 54 8.82 -3.41 -2.53
C LEU A 54 9.47 -2.32 -1.69
N SER A 55 8.87 -1.13 -1.74
CA SER A 55 9.37 0.05 -1.03
C SER A 55 8.90 0.15 0.41
N GLY A 56 7.91 -0.64 0.83
CA GLY A 56 7.27 -0.53 2.14
C GLY A 56 5.88 -1.14 2.19
N THR A 57 5.14 -0.81 3.25
CA THR A 57 3.75 -1.23 3.44
C THR A 57 2.83 -0.04 3.72
N THR A 58 1.55 -0.21 3.41
CA THR A 58 0.45 0.62 3.91
C THR A 58 -0.28 -0.13 5.04
N ALA A 59 -0.73 0.59 6.06
CA ALA A 59 -1.45 0.03 7.21
C ALA A 59 -2.51 0.99 7.76
N GLY A 60 -3.70 0.44 8.03
CA GLY A 60 -4.77 1.16 8.75
C GLY A 60 -4.78 0.89 10.27
N THR A 61 -3.95 -0.01 10.78
CA THR A 61 -3.93 -0.39 12.21
C THR A 61 -2.50 -0.49 12.74
N ALA A 62 -2.33 -0.25 14.05
CA ALA A 62 -1.04 -0.36 14.72
C ALA A 62 -0.43 -1.77 14.61
N THR A 63 -1.27 -2.81 14.62
CA THR A 63 -0.82 -4.20 14.44
C THR A 63 -0.17 -4.42 13.08
N LEU A 64 -0.84 -4.00 12.00
CA LEU A 64 -0.31 -4.12 10.64
C LEU A 64 0.91 -3.23 10.43
N ALA A 65 0.91 -1.99 10.95
CA ALA A 65 2.05 -1.08 10.83
C ALA A 65 3.29 -1.66 11.53
N ARG A 66 3.12 -2.20 12.74
CA ARG A 66 4.20 -2.87 13.48
C ARG A 66 4.71 -4.12 12.77
N GLN A 67 3.83 -4.91 12.16
CA GLN A 67 4.23 -6.08 11.37
C GLN A 67 5.02 -5.67 10.13
N GLY A 68 4.54 -4.71 9.35
CA GLY A 68 5.23 -4.18 8.18
C GLY A 68 6.61 -3.63 8.53
N LEU A 69 6.69 -2.77 9.55
CA LEU A 69 7.94 -2.20 10.02
C LEU A 69 8.93 -3.28 10.51
N ARG A 70 8.45 -4.26 11.29
CA ARG A 70 9.31 -5.32 11.85
C ARG A 70 9.82 -6.31 10.81
N TYR A 71 8.96 -6.77 9.89
CA TYR A 71 9.28 -7.89 9.00
C TYR A 71 9.69 -7.45 7.60
N MET A 72 9.17 -6.34 7.08
CA MET A 72 9.61 -5.81 5.78
C MET A 72 10.83 -4.90 5.92
N ASP A 73 10.95 -4.18 7.04
CA ASP A 73 12.04 -3.23 7.33
C ASP A 73 12.28 -2.22 6.18
N ARG A 74 11.19 -1.56 5.80
CA ARG A 74 11.08 -0.57 4.72
C ARG A 74 10.13 0.54 5.14
N ASP A 75 9.70 1.38 4.21
CA ASP A 75 8.74 2.45 4.51
C ASP A 75 7.46 1.87 5.12
N SER A 76 6.84 2.64 6.00
CA SER A 76 5.63 2.25 6.70
C SER A 76 4.68 3.43 6.66
N HIS A 77 3.62 3.30 5.87
CA HIS A 77 2.64 4.35 5.63
C HIS A 77 1.35 4.03 6.38
N GLY A 78 0.99 4.89 7.33
CA GLY A 78 -0.25 4.82 8.08
C GLY A 78 -1.39 5.55 7.37
N VAL A 79 -2.61 5.05 7.53
CA VAL A 79 -3.83 5.77 7.15
C VAL A 79 -4.65 6.03 8.40
N ALA A 80 -4.84 7.30 8.75
CA ALA A 80 -5.57 7.72 9.95
C ALA A 80 -7.10 7.78 9.71
N SER A 81 -7.67 6.70 9.17
CA SER A 81 -9.09 6.62 8.84
C SER A 81 -9.92 6.19 10.04
N GLY A 82 -10.67 7.11 10.64
CA GLY A 82 -11.65 6.80 11.69
C GLY A 82 -11.04 6.30 13.01
N LEU A 83 -9.76 6.60 13.25
CA LEU A 83 -9.04 6.15 14.45
C LEU A 83 -9.45 6.95 15.69
N SER A 84 -9.52 6.26 16.82
CA SER A 84 -9.53 6.88 18.15
C SER A 84 -8.15 7.49 18.48
N PRO A 85 -8.05 8.41 19.46
CA PRO A 85 -6.77 8.89 19.96
C PRO A 85 -5.82 7.78 20.42
N GLU A 86 -6.35 6.75 21.07
CA GLU A 86 -5.58 5.59 21.54
C GLU A 86 -5.05 4.76 20.36
N GLU A 87 -5.89 4.51 19.36
CA GLU A 87 -5.49 3.79 18.14
C GLU A 87 -4.44 4.56 17.35
N PHE A 88 -4.59 5.88 17.24
CA PHE A 88 -3.61 6.75 16.60
C PHE A 88 -2.28 6.75 17.35
N SER A 89 -2.32 6.90 18.69
CA SER A 89 -1.14 6.86 19.55
C SER A 89 -0.37 5.52 19.42
N ALA A 90 -1.08 4.41 19.21
CA ALA A 90 -0.47 3.11 18.95
C ALA A 90 0.09 2.98 17.52
N LEU A 91 -0.54 3.60 16.53
CA LEU A 91 -0.13 3.56 15.12
C LEU A 91 1.11 4.42 14.86
N LEU A 92 1.12 5.64 15.38
CA LEU A 92 2.09 6.70 15.07
C LEU A 92 3.57 6.26 15.19
N PRO A 93 4.01 5.55 16.26
CA PRO A 93 5.40 5.12 16.40
C PRO A 93 5.88 4.14 15.33
N CYS A 94 4.95 3.53 14.58
CA CYS A 94 5.24 2.54 13.55
C CYS A 94 5.24 3.13 12.14
N CYS A 95 5.05 4.44 11.97
CA CYS A 95 4.83 5.07 10.66
C CYS A 95 5.92 6.10 10.32
N HIS A 96 6.39 6.05 9.08
CA HIS A 96 7.23 7.07 8.46
C HIS A 96 6.38 8.17 7.79
N ASN A 97 5.17 7.81 7.36
CA ASN A 97 4.20 8.68 6.73
C ASN A 97 2.79 8.39 7.26
N ILE A 98 1.95 9.41 7.43
CA ILE A 98 0.53 9.26 7.75
C ILE A 98 -0.33 10.09 6.79
N THR A 99 -1.31 9.43 6.18
CA THR A 99 -2.37 10.07 5.39
C THR A 99 -3.61 10.30 6.26
N PHE A 100 -4.15 11.52 6.23
CA PHE A 100 -5.40 11.90 6.88
C PHE A 100 -6.53 12.06 5.83
N ASP A 101 -7.73 11.61 6.16
CA ASP A 101 -8.92 11.69 5.30
C ASP A 101 -9.68 13.00 5.43
N SER A 102 -9.47 13.75 6.51
CA SER A 102 -10.19 14.98 6.79
C SER A 102 -9.36 16.04 7.49
N TRP A 103 -9.83 17.29 7.41
CA TRP A 103 -9.27 18.40 8.17
C TRP A 103 -9.40 18.22 9.68
N ASP A 104 -10.46 17.56 10.16
CA ASP A 104 -10.63 17.26 11.59
C ASP A 104 -9.55 16.32 12.10
N GLN A 105 -9.27 15.25 11.35
CA GLN A 105 -8.18 14.33 11.67
C GLN A 105 -6.83 15.04 11.64
N TRP A 106 -6.57 15.88 10.64
CA TRP A 106 -5.35 16.70 10.59
C TRP A 106 -5.23 17.61 11.82
N ARG A 107 -6.30 18.32 12.21
CA ARG A 107 -6.30 19.20 13.38
C ARG A 107 -6.05 18.43 14.68
N GLN A 108 -6.63 17.24 14.80
CA GLN A 108 -6.55 16.42 15.99
C GLN A 108 -5.18 15.73 16.14
N PHE A 109 -4.66 15.15 15.06
CA PHE A 109 -3.54 14.22 15.09
C PHE A 109 -2.26 14.76 14.43
N GLY A 110 -2.40 15.71 13.50
CA GLY A 110 -1.29 16.29 12.75
C GLY A 110 -0.20 16.93 13.61
N PRO A 111 -0.53 17.73 14.65
CA PRO A 111 0.49 18.31 15.54
C PRO A 111 1.40 17.26 16.19
N GLU A 112 0.84 16.14 16.65
CA GLU A 112 1.60 15.05 17.28
C GLU A 112 2.48 14.33 16.25
N ALA A 113 1.93 13.99 15.08
CA ALA A 113 2.68 13.36 14.00
C ALA A 113 3.91 14.20 13.60
N ARG A 114 3.71 15.52 13.43
CA ARG A 114 4.79 16.46 13.11
C ARG A 114 5.83 16.55 14.21
N ALA A 115 5.42 16.58 15.48
CA ALA A 115 6.35 16.62 16.61
C ALA A 115 7.24 15.37 16.67
N LYS A 116 6.77 14.24 16.14
CA LYS A 116 7.55 13.00 15.97
C LYS A 116 8.36 12.93 14.68
N GLY A 117 8.29 13.96 13.83
CA GLY A 117 8.99 13.99 12.54
C GLY A 117 8.36 13.10 11.47
N VAL A 118 7.11 12.66 11.66
CA VAL A 118 6.40 11.81 10.69
C VAL A 118 5.87 12.67 9.54
N SER A 119 6.11 12.22 8.31
CA SER A 119 5.61 12.89 7.11
C SER A 119 4.09 12.83 7.07
N CYS A 120 3.43 13.91 6.63
CA CYS A 120 1.97 13.97 6.64
C CYS A 120 1.42 14.28 5.25
N ALA A 121 0.37 13.56 4.87
CA ALA A 121 -0.36 13.74 3.62
C ALA A 121 -1.87 13.85 3.85
N LEU A 122 -2.59 14.39 2.88
CA LEU A 122 -4.05 14.43 2.87
C LEU A 122 -4.60 13.55 1.75
N ARG A 123 -5.63 12.75 2.06
CA ARG A 123 -6.38 12.04 1.03
C ARG A 123 -7.29 13.02 0.31
N VAL A 124 -7.29 12.96 -1.02
CA VAL A 124 -8.09 13.80 -1.90
C VAL A 124 -9.02 12.96 -2.77
N THR A 125 -10.19 13.51 -3.05
CA THR A 125 -11.25 12.86 -3.84
C THR A 125 -11.84 13.83 -4.86
N ASP A 126 -12.36 13.31 -5.97
CA ASP A 126 -13.08 14.11 -6.97
C ASP A 126 -14.47 14.56 -6.50
N GLY A 127 -14.90 14.13 -5.31
CA GLY A 127 -16.16 14.52 -4.68
C GLY A 127 -17.40 13.85 -5.25
N ARG A 128 -17.26 12.92 -6.21
CA ARG A 128 -18.41 12.30 -6.89
C ARG A 128 -19.03 11.14 -6.13
N LEU A 129 -18.36 10.64 -5.08
CA LEU A 129 -18.79 9.51 -4.27
C LEU A 129 -18.61 9.82 -2.78
N CYS A 130 -19.47 9.26 -1.93
CA CYS A 130 -19.37 9.30 -0.47
C CYS A 130 -18.16 8.48 0.04
N ARG A 131 -16.95 8.90 -0.34
CA ARG A 131 -15.68 8.25 -0.01
C ARG A 131 -14.86 9.15 0.91
N PRO A 132 -14.02 8.57 1.78
CA PRO A 132 -13.11 9.33 2.63
C PRO A 132 -12.14 10.14 1.77
N GLY A 133 -11.84 11.35 2.23
CA GLY A 133 -10.96 12.29 1.54
C GLY A 133 -11.57 13.68 1.41
N ILE A 134 -10.70 14.67 1.25
CA ILE A 134 -11.05 16.07 1.06
C ILE A 134 -11.36 16.28 -0.44
N PRO A 135 -12.53 16.82 -0.81
CA PRO A 135 -12.80 17.17 -2.20
C PRO A 135 -11.74 18.12 -2.76
N LEU A 136 -11.32 17.93 -4.01
CA LEU A 136 -10.28 18.77 -4.64
C LEU A 136 -10.60 20.27 -4.51
N ASP A 137 -11.86 20.66 -4.70
CA ASP A 137 -12.33 22.05 -4.64
C ASP A 137 -12.42 22.61 -3.21
N ALA A 138 -12.23 21.78 -2.18
CA ALA A 138 -12.23 22.17 -0.77
C ALA A 138 -10.81 22.35 -0.20
N LEU A 139 -9.76 22.20 -1.02
CA LEU A 139 -8.40 22.49 -0.64
C LEU A 139 -8.11 24.00 -0.74
N PRO A 140 -7.39 24.58 0.23
CA PRO A 140 -6.96 25.97 0.17
C PRO A 140 -5.87 26.18 -0.89
N GLU A 141 -5.63 27.44 -1.29
CA GLU A 141 -4.53 27.80 -2.19
C GLU A 141 -3.14 27.47 -1.62
N GLN A 142 -3.03 27.35 -0.29
CA GLN A 142 -1.81 26.96 0.41
C GLN A 142 -2.14 25.93 1.48
N LEU A 143 -1.44 24.80 1.45
CA LEU A 143 -1.60 23.74 2.44
C LEU A 143 -1.03 24.16 3.80
N PRO A 144 -1.59 23.65 4.92
CA PRO A 144 -1.03 23.90 6.24
C PRO A 144 0.41 23.39 6.35
N ASN A 145 1.23 24.11 7.12
CA ASN A 145 2.59 23.69 7.45
C ASN A 145 2.61 22.24 7.99
N GLY A 146 3.45 21.41 7.39
CA GLY A 146 3.63 20.00 7.75
C GLY A 146 2.94 19.01 6.84
N ILE A 147 1.99 19.44 5.99
CA ILE A 147 1.50 18.61 4.88
C ILE A 147 2.48 18.76 3.71
N ASN A 148 3.07 17.64 3.28
CA ASN A 148 4.03 17.62 2.17
C ASN A 148 3.63 16.65 1.05
N GLY A 149 2.43 16.07 1.13
CA GLY A 149 1.94 15.16 0.11
C GLY A 149 0.43 15.07 0.07
N LEU A 150 -0.05 14.49 -1.03
CA LEU A 150 -1.46 14.15 -1.22
C LEU A 150 -1.58 12.66 -1.61
N GLN A 151 -2.72 12.06 -1.29
CA GLN A 151 -3.07 10.71 -1.72
C GLN A 151 -4.39 10.74 -2.47
N LEU A 152 -4.38 10.37 -3.74
CA LEU A 152 -5.60 10.24 -4.53
C LEU A 152 -6.38 9.00 -4.10
N GLN A 153 -7.68 9.18 -3.85
CA GLN A 153 -8.62 8.06 -3.71
C GLN A 153 -9.04 7.57 -5.11
N LEU A 154 -8.23 6.70 -5.72
CA LEU A 154 -8.56 6.12 -7.03
C LEU A 154 -9.72 5.11 -6.90
N LEU A 155 -10.68 5.18 -7.83
CA LEU A 155 -11.89 4.36 -7.77
C LEU A 155 -11.67 2.95 -8.30
N ASP A 156 -10.99 2.86 -9.42
CA ASP A 156 -10.73 1.63 -10.13
C ASP A 156 -9.28 1.65 -10.64
N PRO A 157 -8.37 0.97 -9.93
CA PRO A 157 -6.97 0.87 -10.32
C PRO A 157 -6.74 -0.12 -11.49
N SER A 158 -7.76 -0.85 -11.94
CA SER A 158 -7.63 -1.84 -13.03
C SER A 158 -7.65 -1.24 -14.43
N ASP A 159 -8.14 -0.01 -14.59
CA ASP A 159 -8.09 0.74 -15.85
C ASP A 159 -7.23 2.00 -15.68
N PRO A 160 -6.03 2.06 -16.29
CA PRO A 160 -5.16 3.23 -16.22
C PRO A 160 -5.79 4.53 -16.75
N THR A 161 -6.79 4.46 -17.62
CA THR A 161 -7.46 5.66 -18.15
C THR A 161 -8.22 6.41 -17.06
N HIS A 162 -8.73 5.71 -16.04
CA HIS A 162 -9.34 6.33 -14.87
C HIS A 162 -8.30 7.10 -14.03
N LEU A 163 -7.08 6.57 -13.89
CA LEU A 163 -5.99 7.29 -13.24
C LEU A 163 -5.62 8.55 -14.04
N ALA A 164 -5.48 8.43 -15.36
CA ALA A 164 -5.17 9.59 -16.21
C ALA A 164 -6.22 10.70 -16.04
N ALA A 165 -7.50 10.37 -16.12
CA ALA A 165 -8.59 11.33 -15.95
C ALA A 165 -8.63 11.95 -14.55
N ALA A 166 -8.30 11.18 -13.50
CA ALA A 166 -8.22 11.69 -12.14
C ALA A 166 -7.01 12.62 -11.95
N LEU A 167 -5.86 12.30 -12.54
CA LEU A 167 -4.69 13.17 -12.51
C LEU A 167 -4.92 14.46 -13.30
N ASP A 168 -5.57 14.41 -14.47
CA ASP A 168 -5.93 15.63 -15.22
C ASP A 168 -6.80 16.57 -14.36
N GLN A 169 -7.73 16.02 -13.57
CA GLN A 169 -8.54 16.78 -12.62
C GLN A 169 -7.73 17.36 -11.46
N VAL A 170 -6.76 16.60 -10.93
CA VAL A 170 -5.81 17.07 -9.91
C VAL A 170 -4.96 18.21 -10.48
N GLU A 171 -4.43 18.08 -11.69
CA GLU A 171 -3.61 19.11 -12.34
C GLU A 171 -4.41 20.38 -12.61
N ALA A 172 -5.66 20.26 -13.06
CA ALA A 172 -6.53 21.40 -13.35
C ALA A 172 -6.89 22.21 -12.09
N ARG A 173 -7.13 21.52 -10.96
CA ARG A 173 -7.60 22.16 -9.71
C ARG A 173 -6.49 22.52 -8.75
N LEU A 174 -5.47 21.65 -8.65
CA LEU A 174 -4.40 21.74 -7.66
C LEU A 174 -3.04 22.08 -8.27
N GLY A 175 -2.99 22.48 -9.55
CA GLY A 175 -1.73 22.80 -10.24
C GLY A 175 -0.87 23.86 -9.52
N GLY A 176 -1.49 24.77 -8.77
CA GLY A 176 -0.76 25.74 -7.92
C GLY A 176 -0.15 25.13 -6.65
N LEU A 177 -0.71 24.03 -6.14
CA LEU A 177 -0.23 23.34 -4.94
C LEU A 177 0.85 22.30 -5.23
N LEU A 178 0.76 21.61 -6.37
CA LEU A 178 1.65 20.49 -6.71
C LEU A 178 3.15 20.83 -6.61
N PRO A 179 3.65 22.02 -7.02
CA PRO A 179 5.06 22.38 -6.87
C PRO A 179 5.55 22.48 -5.41
N GLY A 180 4.65 22.69 -4.45
CA GLY A 180 4.97 22.76 -3.03
C GLY A 180 4.98 21.41 -2.32
N LEU A 181 4.60 20.33 -3.01
CA LEU A 181 4.59 18.98 -2.46
C LEU A 181 5.92 18.27 -2.70
N PHE A 182 6.23 17.31 -1.83
CA PHE A 182 7.35 16.39 -2.01
C PHE A 182 6.89 15.07 -2.65
N GLN A 183 5.69 14.60 -2.30
CA GLN A 183 5.20 13.28 -2.69
C GLN A 183 3.74 13.29 -3.09
N PHE A 184 3.36 12.31 -3.90
CA PHE A 184 1.97 12.07 -4.28
C PHE A 184 1.71 10.56 -4.37
N SER A 185 0.74 10.06 -3.60
CA SER A 185 0.28 8.68 -3.73
C SER A 185 -0.90 8.65 -4.69
N VAL A 186 -0.83 7.79 -5.72
CA VAL A 186 -1.97 7.55 -6.62
C VAL A 186 -2.94 6.48 -6.08
N GLY A 187 -2.69 5.96 -4.87
CA GLY A 187 -3.48 4.91 -4.25
C GLY A 187 -3.22 3.53 -4.85
N GLY A 188 -4.22 2.66 -4.78
CA GLY A 188 -4.18 1.27 -5.27
C GLY A 188 -5.34 0.45 -4.68
N SER A 189 -5.43 -0.86 -4.92
CA SER A 189 -4.39 -1.82 -5.32
C SER A 189 -4.31 -2.10 -6.84
N PHE A 190 -3.20 -1.76 -7.50
CA PHE A 190 -3.02 -1.97 -8.95
C PHE A 190 -2.71 -3.45 -9.30
N PRO A 191 -3.36 -4.02 -10.34
CA PRO A 191 -3.15 -5.41 -10.77
C PRO A 191 -1.90 -5.56 -11.67
N LEU A 192 -0.73 -5.12 -11.19
CA LEU A 192 0.49 -4.98 -12.01
C LEU A 192 1.01 -6.28 -12.63
N THR A 193 0.60 -7.44 -12.10
CA THR A 193 1.00 -8.78 -12.55
C THR A 193 -0.07 -9.46 -13.41
N ASP A 194 -1.17 -8.77 -13.72
CA ASP A 194 -2.16 -9.28 -14.65
C ASP A 194 -1.67 -9.06 -16.10
N PRO A 195 -1.56 -10.12 -16.94
CA PRO A 195 -1.15 -9.97 -18.33
C PRO A 195 -2.14 -9.17 -19.20
N ALA A 196 -3.40 -9.02 -18.77
CA ALA A 196 -4.40 -8.21 -19.47
C ALA A 196 -4.36 -6.73 -19.06
N PHE A 197 -3.63 -6.38 -18.00
CA PHE A 197 -3.52 -5.00 -17.53
C PHE A 197 -2.63 -4.16 -18.46
N ASP A 198 -3.08 -2.96 -18.82
CA ASP A 198 -2.29 -2.01 -19.62
C ASP A 198 -1.17 -1.38 -18.79
N LEU A 199 -0.13 -2.17 -18.54
CA LEU A 199 1.02 -1.75 -17.76
C LEU A 199 1.79 -0.62 -18.45
N ALA A 200 1.87 -0.63 -19.78
CA ALA A 200 2.56 0.39 -20.54
C ALA A 200 1.87 1.76 -20.42
N GLY A 201 0.52 1.77 -20.50
CA GLY A 201 -0.29 2.96 -20.26
C GLY A 201 -0.10 3.52 -18.86
N LEU A 202 -0.15 2.68 -17.82
CA LEU A 202 0.14 3.10 -16.45
C LEU A 202 1.53 3.76 -16.33
N GLU A 203 2.57 3.12 -16.87
CA GLU A 203 3.93 3.63 -16.78
C GLU A 203 4.12 4.98 -17.48
N GLU A 204 3.48 5.18 -18.62
CA GLU A 204 3.48 6.48 -19.31
C GLU A 204 2.81 7.57 -18.47
N ILE A 205 1.64 7.28 -17.91
CA ILE A 205 0.91 8.22 -17.04
C ILE A 205 1.79 8.65 -15.86
N LEU A 206 2.40 7.68 -15.16
CA LEU A 206 3.26 7.94 -14.00
C LEU A 206 4.51 8.76 -14.40
N ARG A 207 5.17 8.41 -15.50
CA ARG A 207 6.35 9.13 -16.00
C ARG A 207 6.00 10.56 -16.39
N ARG A 208 4.89 10.78 -17.10
CA ARG A 208 4.41 12.12 -17.49
C ARG A 208 4.15 12.99 -16.27
N PHE A 209 3.36 12.48 -15.33
CA PHE A 209 2.99 13.23 -14.12
C PHE A 209 4.22 13.57 -13.28
N ARG A 210 5.12 12.60 -13.07
CA ARG A 210 6.38 12.82 -12.35
C ARG A 210 7.30 13.80 -13.07
N ALA A 211 7.46 13.69 -14.39
CA ALA A 211 8.33 14.59 -15.15
C ALA A 211 7.86 16.05 -15.09
N ARG A 212 6.54 16.26 -15.05
CA ARG A 212 5.95 17.60 -14.96
C ARG A 212 6.07 18.23 -13.57
N TRP A 213 5.85 17.44 -12.52
CA TRP A 213 5.71 17.98 -11.15
C TRP A 213 6.90 17.68 -10.23
N GLY A 214 7.82 16.79 -10.62
CA GLY A 214 9.00 16.42 -9.83
C GLY A 214 8.71 15.62 -8.55
N LEU A 215 7.48 15.12 -8.39
CA LEU A 215 7.01 14.47 -7.17
C LEU A 215 7.52 13.03 -7.03
N LEU A 216 7.79 12.61 -5.79
CA LEU A 216 7.96 11.20 -5.46
C LEU A 216 6.59 10.50 -5.49
N LEU A 217 6.42 9.57 -6.42
CA LEU A 217 5.14 8.87 -6.59
C LEU A 217 5.10 7.58 -5.79
N TYR A 218 3.99 7.34 -5.09
CA TYR A 218 3.67 6.07 -4.44
C TYR A 218 2.49 5.39 -5.11
N LEU A 219 2.57 4.07 -5.23
CA LEU A 219 1.49 3.18 -5.63
C LEU A 219 1.31 2.08 -4.58
N GLU A 220 0.12 1.51 -4.53
CA GLU A 220 -0.17 0.35 -3.68
C GLU A 220 -0.47 -0.88 -4.55
N VAL A 221 0.05 -2.03 -4.11
CA VAL A 221 -0.27 -3.36 -4.63
C VAL A 221 -0.70 -4.27 -3.50
N GLY A 222 -1.60 -5.19 -3.80
CA GLY A 222 -2.11 -6.20 -2.88
C GLY A 222 -2.09 -7.57 -3.54
N ASP A 223 -3.23 -8.01 -4.08
CA ASP A 223 -3.40 -9.31 -4.73
C ASP A 223 -2.42 -9.56 -5.88
N ALA A 224 -1.94 -8.50 -6.55
CA ALA A 224 -0.93 -8.60 -7.60
C ALA A 224 0.34 -9.34 -7.13
N VAL A 225 0.72 -9.22 -5.86
CA VAL A 225 1.86 -9.94 -5.28
C VAL A 225 1.59 -11.45 -5.27
N GLY A 226 0.40 -11.86 -4.81
CA GLY A 226 0.01 -13.26 -4.69
C GLY A 226 -0.59 -13.91 -5.94
N ARG A 227 -0.84 -13.14 -7.01
CA ARG A 227 -1.56 -13.61 -8.21
C ARG A 227 -0.93 -14.88 -8.79
N SER A 228 -1.71 -15.96 -8.89
CA SER A 228 -1.26 -17.28 -9.37
C SER A 228 -0.13 -17.94 -8.55
N ALA A 229 0.38 -17.27 -7.51
CA ALA A 229 1.41 -17.79 -6.61
C ALA A 229 0.81 -18.26 -5.28
N CYS A 230 -0.31 -17.67 -4.85
CA CYS A 230 -0.97 -17.93 -3.58
C CYS A 230 -2.32 -18.60 -3.79
N ALA A 231 -2.58 -19.68 -3.04
CA ALA A 231 -3.86 -20.37 -3.03
C ALA A 231 -4.18 -20.90 -1.61
N PRO A 232 -5.45 -21.05 -1.25
CA PRO A 232 -5.82 -21.74 -0.01
C PRO A 232 -5.44 -23.23 -0.09
N LEU A 233 -4.96 -23.78 1.03
CA LEU A 233 -4.59 -25.18 1.21
C LEU A 233 -5.50 -25.82 2.27
N PRO A 234 -6.69 -26.32 1.88
CA PRO A 234 -7.68 -26.83 2.84
C PRO A 234 -7.25 -28.14 3.51
N HIS A 235 -6.36 -28.91 2.87
CA HIS A 235 -5.86 -30.19 3.37
C HIS A 235 -4.32 -30.14 3.43
N PRO A 236 -3.74 -29.40 4.41
CA PRO A 236 -2.30 -29.34 4.55
C PRO A 236 -1.73 -30.71 4.93
N PRO A 237 -0.52 -31.07 4.47
CA PRO A 237 0.14 -32.28 4.93
C PRO A 237 0.38 -32.20 6.45
N GLU A 238 0.34 -33.35 7.13
CA GLU A 238 0.62 -33.40 8.57
C GLU A 238 2.01 -32.84 8.86
N PHE A 239 2.06 -31.91 9.82
CA PHE A 239 3.28 -31.29 10.26
C PHE A 239 3.42 -31.47 11.78
N PRO A 240 4.49 -32.12 12.28
CA PRO A 240 4.61 -32.48 13.69
C PRO A 240 4.84 -31.28 14.61
N PHE A 241 5.15 -30.10 14.07
CA PHE A 241 5.34 -28.87 14.84
C PHE A 241 4.22 -27.88 14.53
N PRO A 242 3.44 -27.42 15.52
CA PRO A 242 2.44 -26.39 15.25
C PRO A 242 3.10 -25.08 14.84
N PHE A 243 2.43 -24.30 14.00
CA PHE A 243 2.83 -22.90 13.78
C PHE A 243 2.76 -22.13 15.11
N PRO A 244 3.69 -21.21 15.39
CA PRO A 244 3.62 -20.40 16.60
C PRO A 244 2.29 -19.63 16.67
N GLU A 245 1.82 -19.36 17.89
CA GLU A 245 0.58 -18.61 18.08
C GLU A 245 0.65 -17.24 17.38
N GLY A 246 -0.39 -16.92 16.61
CA GLY A 246 -0.47 -15.69 15.81
C GLY A 246 0.31 -15.71 14.49
N TYR A 247 1.06 -16.77 14.16
CA TYR A 247 1.67 -16.92 12.84
C TYR A 247 0.65 -17.46 11.82
N PRO A 248 0.59 -16.87 10.61
CA PRO A 248 -0.24 -17.41 9.55
C PRO A 248 0.35 -18.76 9.12
N PRO A 249 -0.46 -19.82 9.04
CA PRO A 249 0.02 -21.11 8.57
C PRO A 249 0.32 -21.01 7.06
N ILE A 250 1.61 -21.00 6.72
CA ILE A 250 2.10 -20.87 5.34
C ILE A 250 2.85 -22.15 4.95
N TYR A 251 2.49 -22.66 3.78
CA TYR A 251 3.15 -23.75 3.10
C TYR A 251 3.74 -23.25 1.78
N VAL A 252 4.81 -23.89 1.32
CA VAL A 252 5.41 -23.63 0.02
C VAL A 252 5.36 -24.87 -0.87
N LYS A 253 5.20 -24.68 -2.18
CA LYS A 253 5.23 -25.78 -3.14
C LYS A 253 6.59 -26.48 -3.13
N GLN A 254 6.57 -27.81 -3.20
CA GLN A 254 7.75 -28.66 -3.37
C GLN A 254 7.39 -29.82 -4.30
N GLY A 255 7.77 -29.72 -5.58
CA GLY A 255 7.31 -30.67 -6.60
C GLY A 255 5.79 -30.66 -6.71
N SER A 256 5.16 -31.83 -6.62
CA SER A 256 3.70 -31.98 -6.57
C SER A 256 3.10 -31.81 -5.17
N GLY A 257 3.93 -31.60 -4.14
CA GLY A 257 3.52 -31.51 -2.74
C GLY A 257 3.65 -30.10 -2.16
N ALA A 258 3.40 -30.03 -0.86
CA ALA A 258 3.55 -28.83 -0.06
C ALA A 258 4.44 -29.14 1.15
N ARG A 259 5.22 -28.18 1.61
CA ARG A 259 5.94 -28.25 2.89
C ARG A 259 5.71 -26.97 3.69
N PRO A 260 5.72 -27.01 5.02
CA PRO A 260 5.66 -25.79 5.82
C PRO A 260 6.77 -24.82 5.46
N PHE A 261 6.45 -23.53 5.47
CA PHE A 261 7.44 -22.48 5.33
C PHE A 261 8.24 -22.34 6.63
N SER A 262 9.41 -22.98 6.67
CA SER A 262 10.44 -22.71 7.66
C SER A 262 11.21 -21.46 7.21
N HIS A 263 11.29 -20.44 8.08
CA HIS A 263 11.91 -19.14 7.81
C HIS A 263 13.31 -19.20 7.16
N PHE A 264 13.71 -18.10 6.52
CA PHE A 264 15.11 -17.82 6.16
C PHE A 264 15.92 -17.39 7.39
#